data_AF-A0A0K2REV8-F1
#
_entry.id   AF-A0A0K2REV8-F1
#
_cell.length_a   1.000
_cell.length_b   1.000
_cell.length_c   1.000
_cell.angle_alpha   90.00
_cell.angle_beta   90.00
_cell.angle_gamma   90.00
#
_symmetry.space_group_name_H-M   'P 1'
#
loop_
_entity.id
_entity.type
_entity.pdbx_description
1 polymer ?
#
loop_
_entity_poly.entity_id
_entity_poly.type
_entity_poly.pdbx_seq_one_letter_code
_entity_poly.pdbx_strand_id
1 'polypeptide(L)'
;MRDEITLRLSLGTAGDGQAVTEIHWDGDGCAISMASASILSEMAPGMSPVSLRHTIDHFRELMRSRGKLEADEELLQDAAALAGVAKYPAG
;
A
#
# COMPACT_ATOMS: atom_id res chain seq x y z
N MET A 1 13.10 11.64 -14.28
CA MET A 1 12.99 11.46 -12.82
C MET A 1 12.76 9.97 -12.59
N ARG A 2 13.67 9.29 -11.90
CA ARG A 2 13.47 7.86 -11.54
C ARG A 2 12.59 7.83 -10.30
N ASP A 3 11.65 6.90 -10.27
CA ASP A 3 10.84 6.64 -9.10
C ASP A 3 11.55 5.55 -8.29
N GLU A 4 12.03 5.90 -7.10
CA GLU A 4 12.76 4.97 -6.23
C GLU A 4 12.27 5.14 -4.79
N ILE A 5 11.58 4.11 -4.29
CA ILE A 5 11.09 4.04 -2.91
C ILE A 5 11.62 2.76 -2.26
N THR A 6 12.25 2.91 -1.10
CA THR A 6 12.73 1.82 -0.25
C THR A 6 11.81 1.64 0.94
N LEU A 7 11.26 0.44 1.11
CA LEU A 7 10.40 0.06 2.24
C LEU A 7 11.17 -0.84 3.22
N ARG A 8 11.09 -0.53 4.51
CA ARG A 8 11.60 -1.33 5.62
C ARG A 8 10.45 -1.76 6.50
N LEU A 9 10.39 -3.05 6.78
CA LEU A 9 9.33 -3.67 7.58
C LEU A 9 9.91 -4.08 8.94
N SER A 10 9.31 -3.61 10.02
CA SER A 10 9.54 -4.12 11.36
C SER A 10 8.49 -5.17 11.66
N LEU A 11 8.94 -6.36 12.05
CA LEU A 11 8.10 -7.50 12.34
C LEU A 11 8.19 -7.84 13.81
N GLY A 12 7.04 -8.03 14.44
CA GLY A 12 6.89 -8.48 15.80
C GLY A 12 5.97 -9.68 15.88
N THR A 13 5.57 -10.01 17.09
CA THR A 13 4.68 -11.14 17.38
C THR A 13 3.33 -10.61 17.84
N ALA A 14 2.26 -11.11 17.24
CA ALA A 14 0.89 -10.85 17.70
C ALA A 14 0.20 -12.20 17.93
N GLY A 15 -0.12 -12.49 19.20
CA GLY A 15 -0.59 -13.82 19.59
C GLY A 15 0.46 -14.90 19.29
N ASP A 16 0.03 -15.90 18.53
CA ASP A 16 0.78 -17.06 18.05
C ASP A 16 1.37 -16.87 16.64
N GLY A 17 1.21 -15.67 16.05
CA GLY A 17 1.66 -15.34 14.70
C GLY A 17 2.61 -14.13 14.63
N GLN A 18 3.12 -13.90 13.42
CA GLN A 18 3.95 -12.75 13.10
C GLN A 18 3.07 -11.61 12.59
N ALA A 19 3.32 -10.40 13.08
CA ALA A 19 2.62 -9.20 12.67
C ALA A 19 3.60 -8.09 12.32
N VAL A 20 3.20 -7.23 11.41
CA VAL A 20 3.92 -5.99 11.11
C VAL A 20 3.69 -5.04 12.27
N THR A 21 4.78 -4.56 12.87
CA THR A 21 4.71 -3.56 13.94
C THR A 21 4.81 -2.16 13.36
N GLU A 22 5.57 -2.01 12.28
CA GLU A 22 5.83 -0.71 11.67
C GLU A 22 6.36 -0.87 10.25
N ILE A 23 6.11 0.13 9.40
CA ILE A 23 6.75 0.28 8.11
C ILE A 23 7.41 1.64 8.05
N HIS A 24 8.68 1.65 7.68
CA HIS A 24 9.41 2.87 7.32
C HIS A 24 9.63 2.90 5.83
N TRP A 25 9.41 4.05 5.20
CA TRP A 25 9.74 4.25 3.80
C TRP A 25 10.61 5.49 3.62
N ASP A 26 11.48 5.43 2.63
CA ASP A 26 12.38 6.52 2.25
C ASP A 26 12.61 6.45 0.74
N GLY A 27 12.80 7.60 0.09
CA GLY A 27 12.98 7.67 -1.34
C GLY A 27 12.39 8.91 -1.98
N ASP A 28 12.52 8.98 -3.30
CA ASP A 28 12.09 10.11 -4.10
C ASP A 28 11.36 9.58 -5.34
N GLY A 29 10.16 10.07 -5.56
CA GLY A 29 9.23 9.47 -6.51
C GLY A 29 8.16 10.45 -6.96
N CYS A 30 7.30 10.01 -7.87
CA CYS A 30 6.14 10.84 -8.21
C CYS A 30 5.20 10.96 -6.99
N ALA A 31 4.37 12.00 -6.96
CA ALA A 31 3.44 12.25 -5.84
C ALA A 31 2.54 11.04 -5.54
N ILE A 32 2.18 10.26 -6.57
CA ILE A 32 1.39 9.02 -6.43
C ILE A 32 2.17 7.93 -5.69
N SER A 33 3.45 7.74 -6.02
CA SER A 33 4.30 6.72 -5.37
C SER A 33 4.56 7.05 -3.92
N MET A 34 4.84 8.32 -3.60
CA MET A 34 5.01 8.78 -2.21
C MET A 34 3.71 8.66 -1.41
N ALA A 35 2.56 9.07 -1.98
CA ALA A 35 1.26 8.91 -1.32
C ALA A 35 0.92 7.44 -1.06
N SER A 36 1.22 6.56 -2.03
CA SER A 36 1.03 5.11 -1.87
C SER A 36 1.88 4.53 -0.75
N ALA A 37 3.14 4.97 -0.61
CA ALA A 37 4.03 4.54 0.45
C ALA A 37 3.57 5.04 1.84
N SER A 38 3.11 6.29 1.94
CA SER A 38 2.58 6.86 3.18
C SER A 38 1.35 6.08 3.67
N ILE A 39 0.39 5.85 2.80
CA ILE A 39 -0.84 5.14 3.16
C ILE A 39 -0.56 3.68 3.54
N LEU A 40 0.33 3.01 2.80
CA LEU A 40 0.77 1.66 3.15
C LEU A 40 1.43 1.63 4.54
N SER A 41 2.21 2.66 4.89
CA SER A 41 2.88 2.72 6.20
C SER A 41 1.93 2.93 7.38
N GLU A 42 0.83 3.63 7.15
CA GLU A 42 -0.22 3.87 8.15
C GLU A 42 -1.12 2.64 8.33
N MET A 43 -1.42 1.90 7.25
CA MET A 43 -2.37 0.77 7.31
C MET A 43 -1.75 -0.55 7.78
N ALA A 44 -0.45 -0.74 7.59
CA ALA A 44 0.20 -2.02 7.78
C ALA A 44 0.38 -2.50 9.23
N PRO A 45 0.56 -1.64 10.25
CA PRO A 45 0.70 -2.08 11.63
C PRO A 45 -0.48 -2.95 12.09
N GLY A 46 -0.17 -4.11 12.67
CA GLY A 46 -1.16 -5.11 13.11
C GLY A 46 -1.54 -6.15 12.04
N MET A 47 -1.18 -5.93 10.77
CA MET A 47 -1.40 -6.93 9.72
C MET A 47 -0.37 -8.05 9.78
N SER A 48 -0.77 -9.26 9.37
CA SER A 48 0.21 -10.31 9.08
C SER A 48 1.03 -9.96 7.82
N PRO A 49 2.29 -10.41 7.70
CA PRO A 49 3.08 -10.22 6.48
C PRO A 49 2.38 -10.75 5.21
N VAL A 50 1.60 -11.82 5.37
CA VAL A 50 0.81 -12.43 4.29
C VAL A 50 -0.32 -11.50 3.85
N SER A 51 -1.07 -10.95 4.82
CA SER A 51 -2.14 -9.99 4.57
C SER A 51 -1.60 -8.72 3.91
N LEU A 52 -0.50 -8.17 4.43
CA LEU A 52 0.15 -6.99 3.86
C LEU A 52 0.57 -7.22 2.40
N ARG A 53 1.16 -8.38 2.11
CA ARG A 53 1.55 -8.75 0.74
C ARG A 53 0.34 -8.81 -0.18
N HIS A 54 -0.75 -9.42 0.27
CA HIS A 54 -1.99 -9.50 -0.49
C HIS A 54 -2.56 -8.10 -0.79
N THR A 55 -2.58 -7.20 0.20
CA THR A 55 -3.00 -5.81 0.03
C THR A 55 -2.13 -5.06 -1.00
N ILE A 56 -0.80 -5.22 -0.94
CA ILE A 56 0.12 -4.62 -1.93
C ILE A 56 -0.15 -5.14 -3.34
N ASP A 57 -0.34 -6.46 -3.50
CA ASP A 57 -0.58 -7.06 -4.80
C ASP A 57 -1.91 -6.57 -5.39
N HIS A 58 -2.98 -6.53 -4.58
CA HIS A 58 -4.28 -6.00 -4.98
C HIS A 58 -4.20 -4.51 -5.37
N PHE A 59 -3.47 -3.71 -4.60
CA PHE A 59 -3.24 -2.30 -4.92
C PHE A 59 -2.48 -2.12 -6.26
N ARG A 60 -1.45 -2.94 -6.51
CA ARG A 60 -0.71 -2.94 -7.79
C ARG A 60 -1.60 -3.33 -8.96
N GLU A 61 -2.50 -4.29 -8.77
CA GLU A 61 -3.49 -4.68 -9.78
C GLU A 61 -4.47 -3.55 -10.07
N LEU A 62 -4.99 -2.87 -9.03
CA LEU A 62 -5.86 -1.70 -9.19
C LEU A 62 -5.19 -0.58 -9.99
N MET A 63 -3.96 -0.21 -9.63
CA MET A 63 -3.19 0.81 -10.35
C MET A 63 -2.93 0.42 -11.82
N ARG A 64 -2.69 -0.87 -12.09
CA ARG A 64 -2.52 -1.39 -13.47
C ARG A 64 -3.82 -1.45 -14.26
N SER A 65 -4.95 -1.65 -13.58
CA SER A 65 -6.26 -1.77 -14.20
C SER A 65 -6.74 -0.48 -14.85
N ARG A 66 -6.14 0.67 -14.49
CA ARG A 66 -6.55 2.02 -14.93
C ARG A 66 -8.06 2.27 -14.72
N GLY A 67 -8.57 1.88 -13.55
CA GLY A 67 -9.98 2.06 -13.18
C GLY A 67 -10.94 0.99 -13.73
N LYS A 68 -10.43 -0.12 -14.27
CA LYS A 68 -11.26 -1.28 -14.68
C LYS A 68 -11.63 -2.20 -13.52
N LEU A 69 -10.83 -2.20 -12.45
CA LEU A 69 -11.12 -2.91 -11.21
C LEU A 69 -11.71 -1.92 -10.20
N GLU A 70 -12.77 -2.33 -9.52
CA GLU A 70 -13.30 -1.62 -8.38
C GLU A 70 -12.45 -1.93 -7.15
N ALA A 71 -12.24 -0.92 -6.30
CA ALA A 71 -11.46 -1.06 -5.08
C ALA A 71 -12.24 -1.88 -4.07
N ASP A 72 -11.59 -2.89 -3.48
CA ASP A 72 -12.15 -3.60 -2.33
C ASP A 72 -11.97 -2.74 -1.07
N GLU A 73 -13.01 -2.02 -0.66
CA GLU A 73 -12.99 -1.13 0.51
C GLU A 73 -12.75 -1.88 1.82
N GLU A 74 -13.18 -3.14 1.94
CA GLU A 74 -12.94 -3.95 3.14
C GLU A 74 -11.46 -4.33 3.25
N LEU A 75 -10.82 -4.60 2.11
CA LEU A 75 -9.43 -5.05 2.07
C LEU A 75 -8.42 -3.90 2.05
N LEU A 76 -8.78 -2.76 1.45
CA LEU A 76 -7.90 -1.61 1.28
C LEU A 76 -8.10 -0.54 2.34
N GLN A 77 -9.25 -0.48 3.01
CA GLN A 77 -9.55 0.57 4.00
C GLN A 77 -9.15 1.96 3.45
N ASP A 78 -8.22 2.67 4.10
CA ASP A 78 -7.75 3.99 3.68
C ASP A 78 -7.02 3.99 2.32
N ALA A 79 -6.45 2.85 1.89
CA ALA A 79 -5.89 2.68 0.55
C ALA A 79 -6.95 2.63 -0.56
N ALA A 80 -8.25 2.47 -0.24
CA ALA A 80 -9.32 2.60 -1.22
C ALA A 80 -9.42 4.04 -1.75
N ALA A 81 -9.05 5.04 -0.94
CA ALA A 81 -8.99 6.44 -1.38
C ALA A 81 -8.00 6.64 -2.55
N LEU A 82 -6.90 5.87 -2.57
CA LEU A 82 -5.94 5.87 -3.67
C LEU A 82 -6.46 5.16 -4.92
N ALA A 83 -7.38 4.21 -4.81
CA ALA A 83 -8.03 3.62 -5.98
C ALA A 83 -8.91 4.65 -6.72
N GLY A 84 -9.46 5.64 -5.99
CA GLY A 84 -10.05 6.84 -6.58
C GLY A 84 -9.06 7.64 -7.42
N VAL A 85 -7.79 7.76 -6.99
CA VAL A 85 -6.71 8.41 -7.75
C VAL A 85 -6.35 7.60 -9.00
N ALA A 86 -6.40 6.26 -8.94
CA ALA A 86 -6.17 5.40 -10.11
C ALA A 86 -7.20 5.60 -11.22
N LYS A 87 -8.44 5.99 -10.88
CA LYS A 87 -9.50 6.36 -11.84
C LYS A 87 -9.27 7.72 -12.51
N TYR A 88 -8.40 8.57 -11.94
CA TYR A 88 -8.02 9.87 -12.51
C TYR A 88 -6.50 9.93 -12.75
N PRO A 89 -5.99 9.33 -13.85
CA PRO A 89 -4.63 9.66 -14.27
C PRO A 89 -4.58 11.16 -14.50
N ALA A 90 -3.71 11.85 -13.73
CA ALA A 90 -3.46 13.27 -13.93
C ALA A 90 -3.20 13.50 -15.43
N GLY A 91 -4.05 14.34 -16.03
CA GLY A 91 -4.06 14.63 -17.46
C GLY A 91 -2.77 15.29 -17.94
#